data_AF-Q9VXV4-F1
#
_entry.id   AF-Q9VXV4-F1
#
_cell.length_a   1.000
_cell.length_b   1.000
_cell.length_c   1.000
_cell.angle_alpha   90.00
_cell.angle_beta   90.00
_cell.angle_gamma   90.00
#
_symmetry.space_group_name_H-M   'P 1'
#
loop_
_entity.id
_entity.type
_entity.pdbx_description
1 polymer ?
#
loop_
_entity_poly.entity_id
_entity_poly.type
_entity_poly.pdbx_seq_one_letter_code
_entity_poly.pdbx_strand_id
1 'polypeptide(L)'
;MSPHGRPGWEWSYLLLTLAVGFASTHGWMAHFRPAALTLQMERGDRVQLKLENVAPSTLQQPTRYHFRLESVDTDLASVPGENATISLDVFNTDTRDWTGDIVVNGHFLGQTKIQVKLYDSQRNTSELPTNWSNDSTLDVKIKRPKRVVDDIFLGTIILLMSLLYISFGAALNLDVLRGLITRPTGPCIGFVMQVVGMPLLSYALGVFIFPQAPAMQLGLFFTGISPSGGASNTWSAVLGGNIHLSVLMTTVSNVAAFATIPLWTITLGQLIFERAGIKVPYGKIASYSSSLVLPLLLGLLVQKRMPQVARVLVRLLKPVSAFIILFIIVFAIINNFYLFYLFSWQIVVAGMALPGLGYIFAFLAAKLLHQNAADALTIAIETGIQNTGIAIFLLTTTLESPEADITTVVPVSVAVMTPLPLLGIYLYNRCWGNKRISEASATASEAERIAGAIH
;
A
#
# COMPACT_ATOMS: atom_id res chain seq x y z
N MET A 1 68.97 -48.37 -29.58
CA MET A 1 68.53 -48.43 -28.17
C MET A 1 67.83 -47.11 -27.84
N SER A 2 66.54 -47.15 -27.54
CA SER A 2 65.96 -46.18 -26.57
C SER A 2 66.45 -46.60 -25.15
N PRO A 3 66.29 -45.82 -24.06
CA PRO A 3 65.42 -44.65 -23.87
C PRO A 3 66.05 -43.49 -23.08
N HIS A 4 65.74 -42.24 -23.44
CA HIS A 4 65.71 -41.15 -22.45
C HIS A 4 64.56 -40.20 -22.78
N GLY A 5 63.42 -40.49 -22.18
CA GLY A 5 62.37 -39.49 -21.99
C GLY A 5 62.85 -38.46 -20.97
N ARG A 6 62.77 -37.18 -21.33
CA ARG A 6 62.74 -36.07 -20.37
C ARG A 6 61.54 -35.19 -20.71
N PRO A 7 60.68 -34.89 -19.72
CA PRO A 7 59.53 -34.02 -19.90
C PRO A 7 59.97 -32.56 -19.68
N GLY A 8 59.38 -31.63 -20.43
CA GLY A 8 59.55 -30.21 -20.14
C GLY A 8 59.20 -29.33 -21.32
N TRP A 9 57.93 -28.95 -21.43
CA TRP A 9 57.49 -27.60 -21.85
C TRP A 9 55.95 -27.46 -21.86
N GLU A 10 55.27 -27.80 -20.76
CA GLU A 10 53.87 -27.39 -20.55
C GLU A 10 53.73 -26.02 -19.85
N TRP A 11 54.84 -25.39 -19.43
CA TRP A 11 54.82 -24.09 -18.77
C TRP A 11 54.55 -22.90 -19.70
N SER A 12 54.62 -23.07 -21.03
CA SER A 12 54.37 -21.99 -21.99
C SER A 12 52.89 -21.59 -22.05
N TYR A 13 51.95 -22.51 -21.83
CA TYR A 13 50.52 -22.21 -21.87
C TYR A 13 50.00 -21.57 -20.57
N LEU A 14 50.60 -21.89 -19.42
CA LEU A 14 50.27 -21.25 -18.13
C LEU A 14 50.78 -19.81 -18.05
N LEU A 15 51.89 -19.50 -18.72
CA LEU A 15 52.39 -18.12 -18.80
C LEU A 15 51.58 -17.26 -19.78
N LEU A 16 51.00 -17.83 -20.84
CA LEU A 16 50.14 -17.07 -21.74
C LEU A 16 48.77 -16.73 -21.14
N THR A 17 48.25 -17.56 -20.24
CA THR A 17 47.00 -17.24 -19.50
C THR A 17 47.26 -16.26 -18.35
N LEU A 18 48.47 -16.20 -17.80
CA LEU A 18 48.88 -15.15 -16.84
C LEU A 18 49.29 -13.83 -17.52
N ALA A 19 49.62 -13.86 -18.82
CA ALA A 19 49.97 -12.68 -19.62
C ALA A 19 48.76 -11.97 -20.25
N VAL A 20 47.53 -12.48 -20.05
CA VAL A 20 46.37 -11.58 -19.95
C VAL A 20 46.55 -10.84 -18.65
N GLY A 21 47.48 -9.87 -18.68
CA GLY A 21 47.75 -9.01 -17.57
C GLY A 21 46.41 -8.51 -17.07
N PHE A 22 46.17 -8.73 -15.79
CA PHE A 22 45.34 -7.84 -15.01
C PHE A 22 45.89 -6.44 -15.29
N ALA A 23 45.38 -5.79 -16.34
CA ALA A 23 45.47 -4.36 -16.48
C ALA A 23 44.99 -3.88 -15.12
N SER A 24 45.90 -3.30 -14.36
CA SER A 24 45.62 -2.78 -13.04
C SER A 24 44.42 -1.86 -13.20
N THR A 25 43.24 -2.37 -12.85
CA THR A 25 41.98 -1.66 -12.98
C THR A 25 42.04 -0.57 -11.93
N HIS A 26 42.67 0.54 -12.29
CA HIS A 26 42.64 1.76 -11.51
C HIS A 26 41.19 2.19 -11.52
N GLY A 27 40.51 1.87 -10.42
CA GLY A 27 39.11 2.09 -10.30
C GLY A 27 38.79 3.57 -10.08
N TRP A 28 37.79 4.09 -10.79
CA TRP A 28 37.25 5.43 -10.56
C TRP A 28 36.10 5.39 -9.56
N MET A 29 35.84 6.54 -8.93
CA MET A 29 34.84 6.74 -7.89
C MET A 29 33.96 7.95 -8.19
N ALA A 30 32.70 7.87 -7.75
CA ALA A 30 31.76 8.97 -7.77
C ALA A 30 31.32 9.30 -6.34
N HIS A 31 31.20 10.59 -6.04
CA HIS A 31 30.76 11.08 -4.75
C HIS A 31 29.74 12.21 -4.93
N PHE A 32 28.48 11.93 -4.62
CA PHE A 32 27.43 12.94 -4.53
C PHE A 32 27.43 13.61 -3.16
N ARG A 33 27.36 14.94 -3.13
CA ARG A 33 27.27 15.75 -1.92
C ARG A 33 26.11 16.74 -2.02
N PRO A 34 25.04 16.56 -1.22
CA PRO A 34 24.76 15.39 -0.36
C PRO A 34 24.50 14.11 -1.16
N ALA A 35 24.68 12.94 -0.52
CA ALA A 35 24.40 11.62 -1.13
C ALA A 35 22.89 11.33 -1.31
N ALA A 36 22.04 12.13 -0.66
CA ALA A 36 20.59 12.08 -0.80
C ALA A 36 20.04 13.49 -1.01
N LEU A 37 19.16 13.64 -1.99
CA LEU A 37 18.53 14.90 -2.35
C LEU A 37 17.01 14.79 -2.19
N THR A 38 16.40 15.75 -1.50
CA THR A 38 14.95 15.86 -1.41
C THR A 38 14.47 17.00 -2.29
N LEU A 39 13.74 16.68 -3.36
CA LEU A 39 13.21 17.63 -4.31
C LEU A 39 11.72 17.87 -4.10
N GLN A 40 11.24 19.01 -4.57
CA GLN A 40 9.82 19.21 -4.78
C GLN A 40 9.44 18.85 -6.21
N MET A 41 8.23 18.35 -6.40
CA MET A 41 7.68 18.07 -7.74
C MET A 41 7.75 19.32 -8.62
N GLU A 42 8.12 19.13 -9.90
CA GLU A 42 8.33 20.18 -10.91
C GLU A 42 9.40 21.21 -10.53
N ARG A 43 10.29 20.88 -9.59
CA ARG A 43 11.43 21.73 -9.20
C ARG A 43 12.75 21.01 -9.41
N GLY A 44 13.76 21.80 -9.76
CA GLY A 44 15.15 21.37 -9.80
C GLY A 44 15.91 21.87 -8.58
N ASP A 45 16.89 21.10 -8.14
CA ASP A 45 17.89 21.53 -7.15
C ASP A 45 19.28 21.08 -7.59
N ARG A 46 20.31 21.71 -7.00
CA ARG A 46 21.70 21.44 -7.31
C ARG A 46 22.29 20.45 -6.32
N VAL A 47 23.09 19.53 -6.84
CA VAL A 47 23.91 18.61 -6.05
C VAL A 47 25.33 18.65 -6.57
N GLN A 48 26.30 18.63 -5.67
CA GLN A 48 27.70 18.58 -6.07
C GLN A 48 28.08 17.14 -6.39
N LEU A 49 28.68 16.89 -7.54
CA LEU A 49 29.28 15.61 -7.90
C LEU A 49 30.80 15.76 -7.98
N LYS A 50 31.51 14.86 -7.31
CA LYS A 50 32.96 14.68 -7.47
C LYS A 50 33.23 13.33 -8.12
N LEU A 51 34.02 13.32 -9.19
CA LEU A 51 34.54 12.13 -9.86
C LEU A 51 36.04 12.08 -9.65
N GLU A 52 36.58 10.97 -9.16
CA GLU A 52 38.02 10.86 -8.83
C GLU A 52 38.61 9.50 -9.24
N ASN A 53 39.94 9.44 -9.27
CA ASN A 53 40.72 8.27 -9.65
C ASN A 53 40.45 7.77 -11.09
N VAL A 54 40.16 8.68 -12.02
CA VAL A 54 39.99 8.32 -13.44
C VAL A 54 41.33 7.87 -14.03
N ALA A 55 41.33 6.74 -14.75
CA ALA A 55 42.54 6.19 -15.34
C ALA A 55 43.18 7.17 -16.35
N PRO A 56 44.52 7.37 -16.32
CA PRO A 56 45.20 8.27 -17.26
C PRO A 56 44.97 7.92 -18.73
N SER A 57 44.88 6.63 -19.05
CA SER A 57 44.57 6.13 -20.40
C SER A 57 43.19 6.57 -20.89
N THR A 58 42.22 6.65 -19.98
CA THR A 58 40.87 7.15 -20.25
C THR A 58 40.90 8.66 -20.47
N LEU A 59 41.60 9.41 -19.62
CA LEU A 59 41.75 10.88 -19.72
C LEU A 59 42.45 11.31 -21.02
N GLN A 60 43.36 10.48 -21.56
CA GLN A 60 44.04 10.74 -22.85
C GLN A 60 43.13 10.57 -24.09
N GLN A 61 41.92 10.02 -23.93
CA GLN A 61 40.98 9.75 -25.03
C GLN A 61 39.64 10.49 -24.82
N PRO A 62 39.63 11.84 -24.78
CA PRO A 62 38.44 12.62 -24.43
C PRO A 62 37.30 12.53 -25.47
N THR A 63 37.61 12.17 -26.72
CA THR A 63 36.60 11.96 -27.76
C THR A 63 35.94 10.59 -27.69
N ARG A 64 36.58 9.62 -27.02
CA ARG A 64 36.07 8.25 -26.89
C ARG A 64 35.20 8.09 -25.66
N TYR A 65 35.67 8.60 -24.52
CA TYR A 65 35.03 8.39 -23.23
C TYR A 65 34.37 9.67 -22.71
N HIS A 66 33.20 9.51 -22.11
CA HIS A 66 32.49 10.59 -21.40
C HIS A 66 31.70 10.01 -20.24
N PHE A 67 31.48 10.81 -19.20
CA PHE A 67 30.59 10.43 -18.11
C PHE A 67 29.17 10.88 -18.44
N ARG A 68 28.19 10.05 -18.10
CA ARG A 68 26.78 10.38 -18.22
C ARG A 68 26.04 10.05 -16.94
N LEU A 69 25.16 10.95 -16.53
CA LEU A 69 24.24 10.75 -15.45
C LEU A 69 22.92 10.21 -15.99
N GLU A 70 22.46 9.13 -15.36
CA GLU A 70 21.21 8.48 -15.71
C GLU A 70 20.38 8.28 -14.46
N SER A 71 19.11 8.66 -14.55
CA SER A 71 18.13 8.26 -13.56
C SER A 71 17.70 6.82 -13.84
N VAL A 72 17.58 6.02 -12.78
CA VAL A 72 16.98 4.67 -12.86
C VAL A 72 15.53 4.75 -13.32
N ASP A 73 14.84 5.84 -12.98
CA ASP A 73 13.48 6.12 -13.41
C ASP A 73 13.39 7.59 -13.88
N THR A 74 13.32 7.77 -15.20
CA THR A 74 13.27 9.09 -15.85
C THR A 74 11.94 9.81 -15.68
N ASP A 75 10.87 9.08 -15.36
CA ASP A 75 9.53 9.66 -15.14
C ASP A 75 9.45 10.33 -13.76
N LEU A 76 10.26 9.87 -12.80
CA LEU A 76 10.38 10.45 -11.45
C LEU A 76 11.36 11.63 -11.41
N ALA A 77 12.58 11.44 -11.91
CA ALA A 77 13.59 12.48 -11.94
C ALA A 77 14.50 12.36 -13.15
N SER A 78 15.07 13.47 -13.58
CA SER A 78 16.06 13.49 -14.66
C SER A 78 17.11 14.56 -14.44
N VAL A 79 18.28 14.34 -15.02
CA VAL A 79 19.27 15.39 -15.21
C VAL A 79 19.03 16.00 -16.60
N PRO A 80 18.88 17.33 -16.75
CA PRO A 80 18.72 17.97 -18.04
C PRO A 80 19.83 17.55 -19.01
N GLY A 81 19.50 17.33 -20.29
CA GLY A 81 20.43 16.74 -21.27
C GLY A 81 21.79 17.44 -21.37
N GLU A 82 21.83 18.77 -21.27
CA GLU A 82 23.07 19.56 -21.28
C GLU A 82 23.94 19.32 -20.02
N ASN A 83 23.32 19.07 -18.87
CA ASN A 83 24.01 18.80 -17.59
C ASN A 83 24.23 17.30 -17.34
N ALA A 84 23.62 16.43 -18.14
CA ALA A 84 23.68 14.99 -17.96
C ALA A 84 24.98 14.38 -18.47
N THR A 85 25.72 15.08 -19.34
CA THR A 85 26.96 14.58 -19.95
C THR A 85 28.14 15.42 -19.47
N ILE A 86 29.16 14.77 -18.92
CA ILE A 86 30.41 15.39 -18.47
C ILE A 86 31.53 14.87 -19.36
N SER A 87 32.09 15.78 -20.14
CA SER A 87 33.22 15.52 -21.02
C SER A 87 34.53 15.41 -20.22
N LEU A 88 35.54 14.69 -20.74
CA LEU A 88 36.81 14.49 -20.02
C LEU A 88 37.79 15.68 -20.15
N ASP A 89 37.51 16.62 -21.05
CA ASP A 89 38.30 17.85 -21.25
C ASP A 89 38.26 18.80 -20.05
N VAL A 90 37.20 18.75 -19.24
CA VAL A 90 37.07 19.57 -18.03
C VAL A 90 37.73 18.96 -16.79
N PHE A 91 38.31 17.76 -16.88
CA PHE A 91 38.99 17.11 -15.76
C PHE A 91 40.37 17.71 -15.52
N ASN A 92 40.78 17.77 -14.25
CA ASN A 92 42.14 18.12 -13.90
C ASN A 92 43.06 16.90 -14.14
N THR A 93 44.03 17.05 -15.04
CA THR A 93 44.95 15.98 -15.42
C THR A 93 45.91 15.59 -14.31
N ASP A 94 46.24 16.51 -13.40
CA ASP A 94 47.21 16.29 -12.32
C ASP A 94 46.58 15.50 -11.17
N THR A 95 45.41 15.94 -10.72
CA THR A 95 44.65 15.29 -9.63
C THR A 95 43.79 14.13 -10.11
N ARG A 96 43.53 14.04 -11.43
CA ARG A 96 42.65 13.03 -12.07
C ARG A 96 41.23 13.03 -11.51
N ASP A 97 40.74 14.23 -11.22
CA ASP A 97 39.42 14.44 -10.67
C ASP A 97 38.67 15.61 -11.36
N TRP A 98 37.37 15.62 -11.14
CA TRP A 98 36.46 16.69 -11.53
C TRP A 98 35.44 16.88 -10.43
N THR A 99 35.08 18.13 -10.17
CA THR A 99 34.01 18.49 -9.24
C THR A 99 33.13 19.56 -9.88
N GLY A 100 31.82 19.36 -9.87
CA GLY A 100 30.87 20.33 -10.41
C GLY A 100 29.47 20.18 -9.83
N ASP A 101 28.64 21.19 -10.06
CA ASP A 101 27.24 21.18 -9.66
C ASP A 101 26.37 20.61 -10.78
N ILE A 102 25.49 19.69 -10.41
CA ILE A 102 24.54 19.06 -11.30
C ILE A 102 23.13 19.44 -10.86
N VAL A 103 22.32 19.87 -11.82
CA VAL A 103 20.91 20.15 -11.58
C VAL A 103 20.12 18.87 -11.78
N VAL A 104 19.37 18.46 -10.76
CA VAL A 104 18.43 17.33 -10.83
C VAL A 104 17.02 17.88 -10.79
N ASN A 105 16.21 17.56 -11.80
CA ASN A 105 14.80 17.93 -11.87
C ASN A 105 13.93 16.78 -11.37
N GLY A 106 13.05 17.06 -10.41
CA GLY A 106 11.99 16.14 -9.99
C GLY A 106 10.73 16.39 -10.82
N HIS A 107 10.26 15.37 -11.53
CA HIS A 107 9.07 15.47 -12.39
C HIS A 107 7.82 15.00 -11.68
N PHE A 108 7.91 13.84 -11.03
CA PHE A 108 6.79 13.19 -10.36
C PHE A 108 7.19 12.70 -8.98
N LEU A 109 6.21 12.56 -8.08
CA LEU A 109 6.46 12.11 -6.71
C LEU A 109 6.97 10.66 -6.68
N GLY A 110 7.89 10.38 -5.77
CA GLY A 110 8.43 9.04 -5.60
C GLY A 110 9.88 9.05 -5.15
N GLN A 111 10.52 7.90 -5.25
CA GLN A 111 11.93 7.74 -4.94
C GLN A 111 12.63 7.05 -6.11
N THR A 112 13.74 7.63 -6.55
CA THR A 112 14.59 7.06 -7.61
C THR A 112 16.06 7.26 -7.26
N LYS A 113 16.94 6.67 -8.06
CA LYS A 113 18.38 6.81 -7.92
C LYS A 113 18.97 7.39 -9.19
N ILE A 114 19.91 8.30 -9.05
CA ILE A 114 20.72 8.79 -10.18
C ILE A 114 22.11 8.18 -10.06
N GLN A 115 22.58 7.60 -11.15
CA GLN A 115 23.86 6.92 -11.24
C GLN A 115 24.73 7.61 -12.30
N VAL A 116 26.04 7.61 -12.07
CA VAL A 116 27.01 8.04 -13.06
C VAL A 116 27.57 6.81 -13.76
N LYS A 117 27.64 6.84 -15.09
CA LYS A 117 28.26 5.81 -15.90
C LYS A 117 29.33 6.40 -16.79
N LEU A 118 30.44 5.69 -16.96
CA LEU A 118 31.46 5.99 -17.95
C LEU A 118 31.09 5.28 -19.26
N TYR A 119 30.88 6.04 -20.33
CA TYR A 119 30.53 5.51 -21.64
C TYR A 119 31.75 5.45 -22.56
N ASP A 120 31.93 4.32 -23.25
CA ASP A 120 32.86 4.14 -24.36
C ASP A 120 32.09 4.22 -25.68
N SER A 121 32.23 5.33 -26.41
CA SER A 121 31.54 5.56 -27.67
C SER A 121 31.94 4.59 -28.79
N GLN A 122 33.15 4.03 -28.76
CA GLN A 122 33.62 3.10 -29.80
C GLN A 122 33.07 1.69 -29.60
N ARG A 123 32.96 1.26 -28.34
CA ARG A 123 32.42 -0.06 -27.98
C ARG A 123 30.92 -0.04 -27.71
N ASN A 124 30.34 1.17 -27.56
CA ASN A 124 28.97 1.39 -27.11
C ASN A 124 28.67 0.65 -25.78
N THR A 125 29.64 0.65 -24.88
CA THR A 125 29.57 0.02 -23.56
C THR A 125 29.59 1.08 -22.47
N SER A 126 28.91 0.80 -21.35
CA SER A 126 28.93 1.67 -20.17
C SER A 126 29.46 0.92 -18.97
N GLU A 127 30.27 1.58 -18.15
CA GLU A 127 30.81 1.06 -16.90
C GLU A 127 30.31 1.87 -15.72
N LEU A 128 29.94 1.19 -14.64
CA LEU A 128 29.61 1.81 -13.34
C LEU A 128 30.90 2.13 -12.56
N PRO A 129 30.83 2.94 -11.49
CA PRO A 129 31.97 3.15 -10.61
C PRO A 129 32.50 1.81 -10.11
N THR A 130 33.80 1.62 -10.22
CA THR A 130 34.48 0.37 -9.85
C THR A 130 34.63 0.21 -8.34
N ASN A 131 34.78 1.33 -7.62
CA ASN A 131 34.82 1.36 -6.17
C ASN A 131 33.50 1.95 -5.67
N TRP A 132 32.70 1.12 -5.00
CA TRP A 132 31.37 1.50 -4.52
C TRP A 132 31.42 2.02 -3.08
N SER A 133 30.80 3.18 -2.90
CA SER A 133 30.48 3.80 -1.62
C SER A 133 29.01 4.22 -1.61
N ASN A 134 28.44 4.49 -0.44
CA ASN A 134 27.02 4.88 -0.32
C ASN A 134 26.68 6.18 -1.07
N ASP A 135 27.67 7.01 -1.38
CA ASP A 135 27.54 8.27 -2.11
C ASP A 135 27.89 8.16 -3.61
N SER A 136 28.13 6.95 -4.12
CA SER A 136 28.34 6.69 -5.56
C SER A 136 27.06 6.81 -6.39
N THR A 137 25.91 6.73 -5.73
CA THR A 137 24.59 6.98 -6.31
C THR A 137 23.89 8.06 -5.52
N LEU A 138 23.13 8.90 -6.20
CA LEU A 138 22.29 9.91 -5.56
C LEU A 138 20.90 9.35 -5.31
N ASP A 139 20.51 9.22 -4.05
CA ASP A 139 19.13 8.90 -3.69
C ASP A 139 18.26 10.16 -3.80
N VAL A 140 17.31 10.15 -4.74
CA VAL A 140 16.42 11.29 -4.99
C VAL A 140 15.02 10.98 -4.47
N LYS A 141 14.54 11.77 -3.50
CA LYS A 141 13.17 11.72 -2.99
C LYS A 141 12.40 12.94 -3.46
N ILE A 142 11.41 12.74 -4.32
CA ILE A 142 10.56 13.82 -4.83
C ILE A 142 9.29 13.87 -3.98
N LYS A 143 9.09 14.98 -3.29
CA LYS A 143 7.91 15.25 -2.45
C LYS A 143 7.01 16.28 -3.16
N ARG A 144 5.69 16.18 -2.95
CA ARG A 144 4.81 17.31 -3.32
C ARG A 144 5.08 18.50 -2.38
N PRO A 145 4.89 19.76 -2.83
CA PRO A 145 4.93 20.90 -1.92
C PRO A 145 3.82 20.76 -0.88
N LYS A 146 4.15 20.91 0.41
CA LYS A 146 3.14 20.93 1.48
C LYS A 146 2.23 22.14 1.29
N ARG A 147 0.92 21.92 1.26
CA ARG A 147 -0.10 22.96 1.16
C ARG A 147 -0.86 23.04 2.48
N VAL A 148 -1.37 24.21 2.83
CA VAL A 148 -2.27 24.39 4.01
C VAL A 148 -3.45 23.41 3.97
N VAL A 149 -3.87 23.04 2.76
CA VAL A 149 -4.93 22.08 2.50
C VAL A 149 -4.60 20.65 3.00
N ASP A 150 -3.32 20.27 3.05
CA ASP A 150 -2.87 18.99 3.62
C ASP A 150 -3.08 18.94 5.14
N ASP A 151 -2.78 20.05 5.84
CA ASP A 151 -2.98 20.14 7.29
C ASP A 151 -4.48 20.15 7.64
N ILE A 152 -5.29 20.84 6.83
CA ILE A 152 -6.76 20.82 6.95
C ILE A 152 -7.31 19.40 6.75
N PHE A 153 -6.80 18.67 5.77
CA PHE A 153 -7.19 17.29 5.52
C PHE A 153 -6.88 16.37 6.68
N LEU A 154 -5.64 16.42 7.18
CA LEU A 154 -5.23 15.60 8.29
C LEU A 154 -6.06 15.91 9.54
N GLY A 155 -6.26 17.19 9.86
CA GLY A 155 -7.11 17.62 10.97
C GLY A 155 -8.57 17.14 10.82
N THR A 156 -9.11 17.19 9.60
CA THR A 156 -10.46 16.72 9.29
C THR A 156 -10.58 15.21 9.42
N ILE A 157 -9.61 14.43 8.92
CA ILE A 157 -9.58 12.98 9.10
C ILE A 157 -9.54 12.61 10.58
N ILE A 158 -8.66 13.24 11.36
CA ILE A 158 -8.56 12.98 12.81
C ILE A 158 -9.90 13.24 13.50
N LEU A 159 -10.54 14.37 13.19
CA LEU A 159 -11.83 14.73 13.76
C LEU A 159 -12.92 13.73 13.38
N LEU A 160 -13.04 13.41 12.09
CA LEU A 160 -14.07 12.49 11.58
C LEU A 160 -13.84 11.06 12.05
N MET A 161 -12.60 10.58 12.10
CA MET A 161 -12.24 9.27 12.67
C MET A 161 -12.58 9.21 14.16
N SER A 162 -12.26 10.27 14.91
CA SER A 162 -12.62 10.36 16.33
C SER A 162 -14.13 10.32 16.52
N LEU A 163 -14.90 11.10 15.73
CA LEU A 163 -16.36 11.09 15.77
C LEU A 163 -16.94 9.71 15.41
N LEU A 164 -16.38 9.05 14.38
CA LEU A 164 -16.79 7.71 13.97
C LEU A 164 -16.56 6.70 15.09
N TYR A 165 -15.40 6.74 15.75
CA TYR A 165 -15.06 5.84 16.86
C TYR A 165 -15.85 6.11 18.13
N ILE A 166 -16.13 7.38 18.46
CA ILE A 166 -17.08 7.73 19.53
C ILE A 166 -18.46 7.16 19.20
N SER A 167 -18.88 7.23 17.94
CA SER A 167 -20.17 6.69 17.52
C SER A 167 -20.21 5.16 17.56
N PHE A 168 -19.11 4.47 17.25
CA PHE A 168 -18.97 3.03 17.48
C PHE A 168 -19.04 2.72 18.97
N GLY A 169 -18.26 3.41 19.80
CA GLY A 169 -18.31 3.31 21.26
C GLY A 169 -19.73 3.48 21.82
N ALA A 170 -20.47 4.47 21.31
CA ALA A 170 -21.85 4.73 21.69
C ALA A 170 -22.83 3.61 21.25
N ALA A 171 -22.51 2.93 20.15
CA ALA A 171 -23.24 1.76 19.65
C ALA A 171 -22.92 0.48 20.43
N LEU A 172 -21.80 0.43 21.17
CA LEU A 172 -21.31 -0.76 21.89
C LEU A 172 -22.20 -1.09 23.08
N ASN A 173 -23.30 -1.81 22.88
CA ASN A 173 -24.02 -2.35 24.03
C ASN A 173 -23.23 -3.57 24.57
N LEU A 174 -22.70 -3.47 25.79
CA LEU A 174 -21.99 -4.58 26.43
C LEU A 174 -22.87 -5.83 26.57
N ASP A 175 -24.20 -5.70 26.58
CA ASP A 175 -25.12 -6.84 26.55
C ASP A 175 -25.01 -7.64 25.24
N VAL A 176 -24.59 -7.02 24.13
CA VAL A 176 -24.38 -7.72 22.85
C VAL A 176 -23.21 -8.71 22.96
N LEU A 177 -22.24 -8.48 23.86
CA LEU A 177 -21.20 -9.46 24.16
C LEU A 177 -21.76 -10.75 24.78
N ARG A 178 -22.96 -10.72 25.37
CA ARG A 178 -23.68 -11.95 25.76
C ARG A 178 -23.95 -12.85 24.55
N GLY A 179 -24.07 -12.27 23.35
CA GLY A 179 -24.13 -13.00 22.08
C GLY A 179 -22.92 -13.91 21.85
N LEU A 180 -21.72 -13.46 22.26
CA LEU A 180 -20.50 -14.26 22.17
C LEU A 180 -20.58 -15.51 23.05
N ILE A 181 -21.20 -15.42 24.22
CA ILE A 181 -21.34 -16.55 25.15
C ILE A 181 -22.46 -17.49 24.69
N THR A 182 -23.56 -16.92 24.20
CA THR A 182 -24.78 -17.70 23.88
C THR A 182 -24.72 -18.41 22.53
N ARG A 183 -24.08 -17.81 21.52
CA ARG A 183 -23.86 -18.41 20.19
C ARG A 183 -22.46 -18.04 19.67
N PRO A 184 -21.38 -18.63 20.21
CA PRO A 184 -20.00 -18.24 19.90
C PRO A 184 -19.56 -18.51 18.47
N THR A 185 -20.14 -19.51 17.79
CA THR A 185 -19.60 -20.02 16.52
C THR A 185 -19.53 -18.95 15.43
N GLY A 186 -20.62 -18.25 15.14
CA GLY A 186 -20.64 -17.16 14.14
C GLY A 186 -19.62 -16.04 14.43
N PRO A 187 -19.64 -15.42 15.62
CA PRO A 187 -18.66 -14.41 16.02
C PRO A 187 -17.21 -14.89 15.96
N CYS A 188 -16.91 -16.12 16.37
CA CYS A 188 -15.55 -16.68 16.33
C CYS A 188 -15.05 -16.84 14.89
N ILE A 189 -15.89 -17.30 13.96
CA ILE A 189 -15.54 -17.41 12.54
C ILE A 189 -15.18 -16.03 12.00
N GLY A 190 -16.06 -15.06 12.25
CA GLY A 190 -15.86 -13.67 11.88
C GLY A 190 -14.56 -13.08 12.43
N PHE A 191 -14.28 -13.33 13.71
CA PHE A 191 -13.07 -12.87 14.37
C PHE A 191 -11.81 -13.47 13.75
N VAL A 192 -11.77 -14.78 13.49
CA VAL A 192 -10.63 -15.44 12.84
C VAL A 192 -10.43 -14.92 11.42
N MET A 193 -11.50 -14.76 10.66
CA MET A 193 -11.42 -14.21 9.30
C MET A 193 -10.91 -12.77 9.30
N GLN A 194 -11.32 -11.94 10.26
CA GLN A 194 -10.88 -10.56 10.36
C GLN A 194 -9.44 -10.41 10.87
N VAL A 195 -9.06 -11.17 11.90
CA VAL A 195 -7.75 -11.05 12.57
C VAL A 195 -6.66 -11.84 11.85
N VAL A 196 -7.01 -12.91 11.13
CA VAL A 196 -6.04 -13.78 10.44
C VAL A 196 -6.29 -13.80 8.94
N GLY A 197 -7.52 -14.07 8.52
CA GLY A 197 -7.86 -14.22 7.10
C GLY A 197 -7.53 -12.99 6.25
N MET A 198 -7.99 -11.81 6.66
CA MET A 198 -7.82 -10.56 5.89
C MET A 198 -6.37 -10.04 5.86
N PRO A 199 -5.59 -10.09 6.96
CA PRO A 199 -4.16 -9.81 6.93
C PRO A 199 -3.38 -10.73 5.96
N LEU A 200 -3.62 -12.03 6.02
CA LEU A 200 -2.96 -12.99 5.12
C LEU A 200 -3.38 -12.77 3.66
N LEU A 201 -4.66 -12.55 3.42
CA LEU A 201 -5.21 -12.28 2.09
C LEU A 201 -4.62 -11.00 1.49
N SER A 202 -4.60 -9.91 2.26
CA SER A 202 -4.05 -8.62 1.80
C SER A 202 -2.56 -8.68 1.54
N TYR A 203 -1.78 -9.39 2.38
CA TYR A 203 -0.37 -9.64 2.13
C TYR A 203 -0.16 -10.43 0.83
N ALA A 204 -0.86 -11.56 0.67
CA ALA A 204 -0.74 -12.41 -0.51
C ALA A 204 -1.12 -11.63 -1.79
N LEU A 205 -2.28 -10.97 -1.81
CA LEU A 205 -2.69 -10.13 -2.93
C LEU A 205 -1.69 -9.01 -3.22
N GLY A 206 -1.10 -8.40 -2.18
CA GLY A 206 -0.08 -7.38 -2.33
C GLY A 206 1.12 -7.90 -3.10
N VAL A 207 1.68 -9.03 -2.67
CA VAL A 207 2.83 -9.67 -3.32
C VAL A 207 2.52 -10.09 -4.75
N PHE A 208 1.33 -10.65 -5.02
CA PHE A 208 0.95 -11.12 -6.35
C PHE A 208 0.61 -9.99 -7.33
N ILE A 209 -0.08 -8.94 -6.89
CA ILE A 209 -0.56 -7.86 -7.76
C ILE A 209 0.49 -6.75 -7.92
N PHE A 210 1.29 -6.49 -6.88
CA PHE A 210 2.24 -5.39 -6.83
C PHE A 210 3.68 -5.86 -6.59
N PRO A 211 4.24 -6.82 -7.36
CA PRO A 211 5.55 -7.42 -7.07
C PRO A 211 6.69 -6.39 -6.99
N GLN A 212 6.63 -5.34 -7.80
CA GLN A 212 7.64 -4.27 -7.89
C GLN A 212 7.20 -2.95 -7.24
N ALA A 213 6.07 -2.92 -6.52
CA ALA A 213 5.55 -1.69 -5.90
C ALA A 213 5.24 -1.91 -4.40
N PRO A 214 6.26 -1.99 -3.52
CA PRO A 214 6.08 -2.20 -2.08
C PRO A 214 5.17 -1.19 -1.39
N ALA A 215 5.15 0.07 -1.85
CA ALA A 215 4.22 1.09 -1.34
C ALA A 215 2.74 0.71 -1.58
N MET A 216 2.43 0.12 -2.74
CA MET A 216 1.08 -0.37 -3.04
C MET A 216 0.74 -1.62 -2.21
N GLN A 217 1.72 -2.50 -1.99
CA GLN A 217 1.57 -3.63 -1.05
C GLN A 217 1.22 -3.15 0.35
N LEU A 218 1.90 -2.10 0.82
CA LEU A 218 1.68 -1.52 2.14
C LEU A 218 0.28 -0.92 2.28
N GLY A 219 -0.17 -0.19 1.26
CA GLY A 219 -1.55 0.33 1.20
C GLY A 219 -2.61 -0.77 1.28
N LEU A 220 -2.42 -1.85 0.53
CA LEU A 220 -3.32 -3.01 0.55
C LEU A 220 -3.29 -3.73 1.91
N PHE A 221 -2.11 -3.95 2.46
CA PHE A 221 -1.90 -4.64 3.73
C PHE A 221 -2.52 -3.86 4.90
N PHE A 222 -2.31 -2.55 4.97
CA PHE A 222 -2.95 -1.69 5.98
C PHE A 222 -4.48 -1.72 5.87
N THR A 223 -5.02 -1.88 4.67
CA THR A 223 -6.45 -2.07 4.46
C THR A 223 -6.93 -3.43 4.99
N GLY A 224 -6.16 -4.50 4.83
CA GLY A 224 -6.54 -5.84 5.30
C GLY A 224 -6.35 -6.09 6.80
N ILE A 225 -5.44 -5.36 7.45
CA ILE A 225 -5.27 -5.41 8.93
C ILE A 225 -6.19 -4.45 9.67
N SER A 226 -6.85 -3.53 8.94
CA SER A 226 -7.86 -2.66 9.52
C SER A 226 -9.05 -3.49 10.01
N PRO A 227 -9.80 -3.02 11.02
CA PRO A 227 -11.04 -3.68 11.44
C PRO A 227 -12.14 -3.50 10.38
N SER A 228 -13.22 -4.27 10.54
CA SER A 228 -14.43 -4.17 9.72
C SER A 228 -14.99 -2.74 9.71
N GLY A 229 -15.44 -2.30 8.52
CA GLY A 229 -15.91 -0.93 8.31
C GLY A 229 -17.36 -0.72 8.71
N GLY A 230 -17.69 0.43 9.29
CA GLY A 230 -19.03 0.73 9.83
C GLY A 230 -20.20 0.66 8.83
N ALA A 231 -19.91 0.71 7.52
CA ALA A 231 -20.91 0.50 6.49
C ALA A 231 -21.45 -0.94 6.44
N SER A 232 -20.73 -1.91 7.02
CA SER A 232 -21.11 -3.32 7.06
C SER A 232 -22.47 -3.54 7.72
N ASN A 233 -22.72 -2.88 8.85
CA ASN A 233 -24.01 -2.95 9.55
C ASN A 233 -25.18 -2.50 8.66
N THR A 234 -24.95 -1.47 7.83
CA THR A 234 -25.97 -0.98 6.89
C THR A 234 -26.20 -1.97 5.76
N TRP A 235 -25.13 -2.55 5.20
CA TRP A 235 -25.25 -3.56 4.14
C TRP A 235 -25.89 -4.85 4.64
N SER A 236 -25.53 -5.31 5.84
CA SER A 236 -26.19 -6.42 6.53
C SER A 236 -27.69 -6.13 6.70
N ALA A 237 -28.08 -4.91 7.09
CA ALA A 237 -29.50 -4.53 7.22
C ALA A 237 -30.24 -4.60 5.88
N VAL A 238 -29.63 -4.03 4.84
CA VAL A 238 -30.26 -3.91 3.51
C VAL A 238 -30.36 -5.26 2.80
N LEU A 239 -29.41 -6.16 3.03
CA LEU A 239 -29.35 -7.48 2.39
C LEU A 239 -29.99 -8.60 3.22
N GLY A 240 -30.56 -8.30 4.39
CA GLY A 240 -31.26 -9.29 5.23
C GLY A 240 -30.34 -10.18 6.08
N GLY A 241 -29.14 -9.70 6.41
CA GLY A 241 -28.23 -10.35 7.35
C GLY A 241 -28.65 -10.19 8.82
N ASN A 242 -28.02 -10.96 9.70
CA ASN A 242 -28.17 -10.82 11.14
C ASN A 242 -27.45 -9.56 11.67
N ILE A 243 -28.23 -8.55 12.06
CA ILE A 243 -27.73 -7.26 12.55
C ILE A 243 -27.08 -7.36 13.93
N HIS A 244 -27.61 -8.20 14.80
CA HIS A 244 -27.00 -8.41 16.12
C HIS A 244 -25.60 -9.02 15.99
N LEU A 245 -25.44 -9.97 15.05
CA LEU A 245 -24.14 -10.55 14.73
C LEU A 245 -23.18 -9.52 14.10
N SER A 246 -23.66 -8.69 13.16
CA SER A 246 -22.85 -7.66 12.49
C SER A 246 -22.27 -6.69 13.53
N VAL A 247 -23.14 -6.14 14.39
CA VAL A 247 -22.75 -5.19 15.44
C VAL A 247 -21.76 -5.82 16.42
N LEU A 248 -21.98 -7.08 16.82
CA LEU A 248 -21.04 -7.82 17.69
C LEU A 248 -19.67 -7.97 17.04
N MET A 249 -19.63 -8.38 15.77
CA MET A 249 -18.38 -8.56 15.03
C MET A 249 -17.63 -7.24 14.81
N THR A 250 -18.32 -6.17 14.39
CA THR A 250 -17.73 -4.82 14.27
C THR A 250 -17.14 -4.35 15.61
N THR A 251 -17.83 -4.64 16.71
CA THR A 251 -17.40 -4.27 18.06
C THR A 251 -16.10 -4.96 18.42
N VAL A 252 -16.08 -6.30 18.32
CA VAL A 252 -14.94 -7.12 18.70
C VAL A 252 -13.74 -6.82 17.78
N SER A 253 -13.96 -6.64 16.48
CA SER A 253 -12.89 -6.31 15.53
C SER A 253 -12.25 -4.94 15.83
N ASN A 254 -13.05 -3.91 16.12
CA ASN A 254 -12.52 -2.58 16.46
C ASN A 254 -11.72 -2.58 17.77
N VAL A 255 -12.15 -3.33 18.78
CA VAL A 255 -11.38 -3.48 20.03
C VAL A 255 -10.09 -4.25 19.77
N ALA A 256 -10.15 -5.33 18.99
CA ALA A 256 -8.97 -6.14 18.67
C ALA A 256 -7.94 -5.38 17.81
N ALA A 257 -8.39 -4.47 16.95
CA ALA A 257 -7.54 -3.66 16.06
C ALA A 257 -6.40 -2.94 16.79
N PHE A 258 -6.64 -2.51 18.03
CA PHE A 258 -5.62 -1.91 18.91
C PHE A 258 -4.34 -2.75 18.98
N ALA A 259 -4.50 -4.07 19.16
CA ALA A 259 -3.41 -5.01 19.32
C ALA A 259 -3.01 -5.66 17.99
N THR A 260 -3.98 -5.97 17.13
CA THR A 260 -3.73 -6.72 15.89
C THR A 260 -3.02 -5.87 14.84
N ILE A 261 -3.28 -4.56 14.75
CA ILE A 261 -2.59 -3.69 13.78
C ILE A 261 -1.08 -3.62 14.08
N PRO A 262 -0.63 -3.27 15.30
CA PRO A 262 0.80 -3.33 15.63
C PRO A 262 1.40 -4.74 15.46
N LEU A 263 0.68 -5.79 15.87
CA LEU A 263 1.13 -7.18 15.74
C LEU A 263 1.41 -7.57 14.27
N TRP A 264 0.49 -7.26 13.36
CA TRP A 264 0.68 -7.54 11.93
C TRP A 264 1.73 -6.64 11.30
N THR A 265 1.89 -5.42 11.81
CA THR A 265 2.97 -4.51 11.39
C THR A 265 4.35 -5.06 11.73
N ILE A 266 4.57 -5.59 12.94
CA ILE A 266 5.87 -6.15 13.38
C ILE A 266 6.18 -7.53 12.77
N THR A 267 5.21 -8.16 12.11
CA THR A 267 5.37 -9.49 11.50
C THR A 267 5.45 -9.38 9.97
N LEU A 268 4.33 -9.56 9.26
CA LEU A 268 4.30 -9.49 7.80
C LEU A 268 4.50 -8.07 7.27
N GLY A 269 4.03 -7.06 7.99
CA GLY A 269 4.23 -5.65 7.61
C GLY A 269 5.70 -5.28 7.51
N GLN A 270 6.53 -5.76 8.44
CA GLN A 270 7.98 -5.51 8.45
C GLN A 270 8.64 -5.99 7.15
N LEU A 271 8.21 -7.13 6.60
CA LEU A 271 8.73 -7.64 5.32
C LEU A 271 8.39 -6.71 4.14
N ILE A 272 7.21 -6.09 4.15
CA ILE A 272 6.82 -5.11 3.13
C ILE A 272 7.65 -3.84 3.28
N PHE A 273 7.80 -3.34 4.51
CA PHE A 273 8.62 -2.16 4.81
C PHE A 273 10.09 -2.35 4.42
N GLU A 274 10.65 -3.53 4.66
CA GLU A 274 12.01 -3.89 4.25
C GLU A 274 12.17 -3.86 2.73
N ARG A 275 11.22 -4.46 1.98
CA ARG A 275 11.19 -4.39 0.51
C ARG A 275 11.06 -2.95 0.00
N ALA A 276 10.34 -2.10 0.72
CA ALA A 276 10.21 -0.68 0.40
C ALA A 276 11.47 0.14 0.75
N GLY A 277 12.43 -0.41 1.50
CA GLY A 277 13.58 0.35 2.01
C GLY A 277 13.18 1.40 3.06
N ILE A 278 12.03 1.23 3.72
CA ILE A 278 11.47 2.18 4.68
C ILE A 278 11.60 1.59 6.09
N LYS A 279 12.18 2.36 7.01
CA LYS A 279 12.20 1.98 8.42
C LYS A 279 10.78 1.98 8.98
N VAL A 280 10.35 0.87 9.56
CA VAL A 280 9.02 0.74 10.15
C VAL A 280 8.84 1.78 11.27
N PRO A 281 7.81 2.64 11.22
CA PRO A 281 7.55 3.65 12.25
C PRO A 281 6.76 3.04 13.43
N TYR A 282 7.31 2.02 14.10
CA TYR A 282 6.63 1.25 15.15
C TYR A 282 6.00 2.12 16.23
N GLY A 283 6.74 3.11 16.76
CA GLY A 283 6.27 4.00 17.81
C GLY A 283 5.05 4.82 17.38
N LYS A 284 5.00 5.27 16.12
CA LYS A 284 3.85 5.99 15.56
C LYS A 284 2.66 5.07 15.33
N ILE A 285 2.89 3.87 14.77
CA ILE A 285 1.81 2.92 14.49
C ILE A 285 1.14 2.50 15.80
N ALA A 286 1.92 2.14 16.81
CA ALA A 286 1.41 1.78 18.13
C ALA A 286 0.70 2.95 18.81
N SER A 287 1.25 4.18 18.76
CA SER A 287 0.62 5.34 19.40
C SER A 287 -0.69 5.73 18.73
N TYR A 288 -0.75 5.75 17.39
CA TYR A 288 -1.96 6.10 16.67
C TYR A 288 -3.04 5.02 16.73
N SER A 289 -2.69 3.73 16.65
CA SER A 289 -3.66 2.65 16.88
C SER A 289 -4.19 2.68 18.32
N SER A 290 -3.33 2.98 19.30
CA SER A 290 -3.73 3.20 20.70
C SER A 290 -4.65 4.39 20.86
N SER A 291 -4.39 5.48 20.14
CA SER A 291 -5.20 6.69 20.21
C SER A 291 -6.65 6.47 19.74
N LEU A 292 -6.92 5.45 18.92
CA LEU A 292 -8.28 5.07 18.49
C LEU A 292 -9.10 4.43 19.63
N VAL A 293 -8.45 3.87 20.65
CA VAL A 293 -9.15 3.31 21.83
C VAL A 293 -9.81 4.42 22.66
N LEU A 294 -9.17 5.59 22.76
CA LEU A 294 -9.69 6.71 23.54
C LEU A 294 -11.09 7.19 23.07
N PRO A 295 -11.33 7.53 21.79
CA PRO A 295 -12.66 7.90 21.31
C PRO A 295 -13.67 6.75 21.45
N LEU A 296 -13.25 5.49 21.29
CA LEU A 296 -14.13 4.34 21.52
C LEU A 296 -14.58 4.24 22.98
N LEU A 297 -13.66 4.40 23.94
CA LEU A 297 -13.98 4.41 25.38
C LEU A 297 -14.86 5.61 25.75
N LEU A 298 -14.62 6.78 25.15
CA LEU A 298 -15.49 7.95 25.33
C LEU A 298 -16.90 7.67 24.82
N GLY A 299 -17.05 7.04 23.65
CA GLY A 299 -18.34 6.59 23.14
C GLY A 299 -19.06 5.62 24.08
N LEU A 300 -18.33 4.64 24.61
CA LEU A 300 -18.87 3.67 25.57
C LEU A 300 -19.33 4.36 26.87
N LEU A 301 -18.56 5.34 27.36
CA LEU A 301 -18.93 6.14 28.51
C LEU A 301 -20.21 6.96 28.24
N VAL A 302 -20.34 7.56 27.06
CA VAL A 302 -21.55 8.28 26.62
C VAL A 302 -22.75 7.34 26.56
N GLN A 303 -22.58 6.11 26.06
CA GLN A 303 -23.65 5.12 26.09
C GLN A 303 -24.15 4.85 27.51
N LYS A 304 -23.22 4.61 28.45
CA LYS A 304 -23.55 4.27 29.83
C LYS A 304 -24.18 5.43 30.60
N ARG A 305 -23.70 6.66 30.39
CA ARG A 305 -24.10 7.85 31.18
C ARG A 305 -25.22 8.66 30.52
N MET A 306 -25.29 8.68 29.20
CA MET A 306 -26.17 9.55 28.42
C MET A 306 -26.80 8.79 27.23
N PRO A 307 -27.70 7.81 27.46
CA PRO A 307 -28.28 6.99 26.39
C PRO A 307 -28.99 7.79 25.29
N GLN A 308 -29.54 8.96 25.64
CA GLN A 308 -30.16 9.85 24.66
C GLN A 308 -29.14 10.39 23.65
N VAL A 309 -27.97 10.83 24.11
CA VAL A 309 -26.87 11.30 23.24
C VAL A 309 -26.30 10.13 22.44
N ALA A 310 -26.16 8.96 23.07
CA ALA A 310 -25.70 7.76 22.38
C ALA A 310 -26.58 7.39 21.18
N ARG A 311 -27.92 7.49 21.31
CA ARG A 311 -28.84 7.29 20.17
C ARG A 311 -28.60 8.28 19.03
N VAL A 312 -28.25 9.52 19.33
CA VAL A 312 -27.89 10.52 18.32
C VAL A 312 -26.58 10.14 17.63
N LEU A 313 -25.55 9.80 18.38
CA LEU A 313 -24.25 9.36 17.85
C LEU A 313 -24.39 8.12 16.96
N VAL A 314 -25.17 7.12 17.38
CA VAL A 314 -25.46 5.92 16.57
C VAL A 314 -26.17 6.31 15.27
N ARG A 315 -27.11 7.25 15.30
CA ARG A 315 -27.79 7.73 14.09
C ARG A 315 -26.84 8.51 13.17
N LEU A 316 -25.82 9.18 13.72
CA LEU A 316 -24.79 9.88 12.96
C LEU A 316 -23.79 8.96 12.27
N LEU A 317 -23.66 7.68 12.67
CA LEU A 317 -22.74 6.72 12.03
C LEU A 317 -22.90 6.71 10.50
N LYS A 318 -24.13 6.55 10.01
CA LYS A 318 -24.41 6.45 8.57
C LYS A 318 -24.02 7.71 7.78
N PRO A 319 -24.52 8.92 8.11
CA PRO A 319 -24.13 10.12 7.37
C PRO A 319 -22.64 10.46 7.54
N VAL A 320 -22.05 10.22 8.72
CA VAL A 320 -20.62 10.48 8.94
C VAL A 320 -19.74 9.53 8.13
N SER A 321 -20.03 8.23 8.09
CA SER A 321 -19.30 7.27 7.25
C SER A 321 -19.39 7.63 5.76
N ALA A 322 -20.59 7.98 5.27
CA ALA A 322 -20.76 8.40 3.89
C ALA A 322 -20.00 9.70 3.59
N PHE A 323 -20.04 10.67 4.50
CA PHE A 323 -19.30 11.93 4.37
C PHE A 323 -17.79 11.72 4.38
N ILE A 324 -17.25 10.84 5.24
CA ILE A 324 -15.82 10.50 5.28
C ILE A 324 -15.36 9.98 3.92
N ILE A 325 -16.09 9.02 3.34
CA ILE A 325 -15.72 8.42 2.06
C ILE A 325 -15.76 9.49 0.96
N LEU A 326 -16.84 10.27 0.91
CA LEU A 326 -16.96 11.36 -0.07
C LEU A 326 -15.87 12.41 0.11
N PHE A 327 -15.57 12.81 1.35
CA PHE A 327 -14.52 13.76 1.68
C PHE A 327 -13.16 13.27 1.23
N ILE A 328 -12.80 12.01 1.52
CA ILE A 328 -11.54 11.41 1.09
C ILE A 328 -11.44 11.37 -0.44
N ILE A 329 -12.49 10.94 -1.14
CA ILE A 329 -12.52 10.88 -2.61
C ILE A 329 -12.38 12.27 -3.21
N VAL A 330 -13.20 13.23 -2.78
CA VAL A 330 -13.18 14.61 -3.28
C VAL A 330 -11.84 15.27 -2.97
N PHE A 331 -11.31 15.06 -1.77
CA PHE A 331 -9.99 15.58 -1.40
C PHE A 331 -8.88 14.97 -2.27
N ALA A 332 -8.91 13.66 -2.49
CA ALA A 332 -7.98 12.97 -3.38
C ALA A 332 -8.06 13.53 -4.80
N ILE A 333 -9.28 13.76 -5.33
CA ILE A 333 -9.48 14.35 -6.65
C ILE A 333 -8.92 15.78 -6.74
N ILE A 334 -9.31 16.67 -5.82
CA ILE A 334 -8.99 18.10 -5.89
C ILE A 334 -7.50 18.35 -5.68
N ASN A 335 -6.89 17.71 -4.68
CA ASN A 335 -5.54 18.03 -4.26
C ASN A 335 -4.48 17.13 -4.88
N ASN A 336 -4.89 15.94 -5.31
CA ASN A 336 -3.97 14.89 -5.71
C ASN A 336 -4.42 14.30 -7.06
N PHE A 337 -4.73 15.17 -8.03
CA PHE A 337 -5.04 14.75 -9.41
C PHE A 337 -3.96 13.84 -9.98
N TYR A 338 -2.72 14.01 -9.52
CA TYR A 338 -1.61 13.14 -9.87
C TYR A 338 -1.79 11.68 -9.42
N LEU A 339 -2.56 11.39 -8.36
CA LEU A 339 -2.84 10.02 -7.90
C LEU A 339 -3.66 9.26 -8.95
N PHE A 340 -4.39 9.94 -9.84
CA PHE A 340 -5.02 9.28 -10.97
C PHE A 340 -3.98 8.73 -11.96
N TYR A 341 -2.80 9.34 -12.10
CA TYR A 341 -1.71 8.74 -12.88
C TYR A 341 -1.17 7.47 -12.22
N LEU A 342 -1.23 7.37 -10.89
CA LEU A 342 -0.90 6.13 -10.19
C LEU A 342 -2.00 5.06 -10.32
N PHE A 343 -3.22 5.46 -10.68
CA PHE A 343 -4.39 4.58 -10.71
C PHE A 343 -4.33 3.62 -11.90
N SER A 344 -3.58 2.53 -11.71
CA SER A 344 -3.41 1.49 -12.72
C SER A 344 -4.52 0.43 -12.64
N TRP A 345 -4.62 -0.41 -13.68
CA TRP A 345 -5.56 -1.53 -13.69
C TRP A 345 -5.31 -2.50 -12.52
N GLN A 346 -4.05 -2.63 -12.07
CA GLN A 346 -3.69 -3.44 -10.90
C GLN A 346 -4.34 -2.91 -9.61
N ILE A 347 -4.45 -1.59 -9.45
CA ILE A 347 -5.11 -0.96 -8.28
C ILE A 347 -6.61 -1.22 -8.28
N VAL A 348 -7.25 -1.23 -9.45
CA VAL A 348 -8.67 -1.60 -9.59
C VAL A 348 -8.88 -3.07 -9.25
N VAL A 349 -8.03 -3.95 -9.77
CA VAL A 349 -8.07 -5.39 -9.48
C VAL A 349 -7.87 -5.66 -8.00
N ALA A 350 -6.88 -5.03 -7.35
CA ALA A 350 -6.67 -5.15 -5.91
C ALA A 350 -7.87 -4.61 -5.11
N GLY A 351 -8.42 -3.48 -5.54
CA GLY A 351 -9.59 -2.83 -4.96
C GLY A 351 -10.84 -3.71 -4.96
N MET A 352 -11.03 -4.53 -6.01
CA MET A 352 -12.11 -5.51 -6.09
C MET A 352 -11.76 -6.84 -5.42
N ALA A 353 -10.52 -7.31 -5.57
CA ALA A 353 -10.08 -8.63 -5.12
C ALA A 353 -10.07 -8.75 -3.60
N LEU A 354 -9.60 -7.73 -2.87
CA LEU A 354 -9.54 -7.77 -1.41
C LEU A 354 -10.94 -7.92 -0.77
N PRO A 355 -11.91 -7.02 -1.00
CA PRO A 355 -13.26 -7.19 -0.46
C PRO A 355 -13.97 -8.40 -1.08
N GLY A 356 -13.80 -8.63 -2.39
CA GLY A 356 -14.44 -9.74 -3.11
C GLY A 356 -14.05 -11.12 -2.57
N LEU A 357 -12.75 -11.38 -2.42
CA LEU A 357 -12.26 -12.62 -1.83
C LEU A 357 -12.57 -12.69 -0.32
N GLY A 358 -12.58 -11.55 0.37
CA GLY A 358 -13.06 -11.46 1.75
C GLY A 358 -14.51 -11.95 1.89
N TYR A 359 -15.42 -11.48 1.02
CA TYR A 359 -16.80 -11.96 0.97
C TYR A 359 -16.89 -13.46 0.70
N ILE A 360 -16.16 -13.94 -0.32
CA ILE A 360 -16.22 -15.33 -0.75
C ILE A 360 -15.69 -16.26 0.34
N PHE A 361 -14.48 -16.02 0.85
CA PHE A 361 -13.86 -16.92 1.82
C PHE A 361 -14.60 -16.93 3.16
N ALA A 362 -15.08 -15.79 3.63
CA ALA A 362 -15.85 -15.72 4.86
C ALA A 362 -17.23 -16.40 4.72
N PHE A 363 -17.90 -16.24 3.57
CA PHE A 363 -19.14 -16.96 3.29
C PHE A 363 -18.92 -18.48 3.26
N LEU A 364 -17.88 -18.94 2.55
CA LEU A 364 -17.55 -20.36 2.47
C LEU A 364 -17.18 -20.94 3.84
N ALA A 365 -16.36 -20.25 4.63
CA ALA A 365 -16.03 -20.66 5.99
C ALA A 365 -17.28 -20.76 6.88
N ALA A 366 -18.18 -19.78 6.80
CA ALA A 366 -19.44 -19.80 7.55
C ALA A 366 -20.35 -20.96 7.13
N LYS A 367 -20.44 -21.27 5.83
CA LYS A 367 -21.23 -22.41 5.33
C LYS A 367 -20.63 -23.76 5.70
N LEU A 368 -19.31 -23.90 5.64
CA LEU A 368 -18.58 -25.11 6.07
C LEU A 368 -18.77 -25.38 7.58
N LEU A 369 -18.91 -24.32 8.37
CA LEU A 369 -19.17 -24.38 9.80
C LEU A 369 -20.67 -24.24 10.14
N HIS A 370 -21.53 -24.62 9.18
CA HIS A 370 -22.97 -24.82 9.33
C HIS A 370 -23.75 -23.60 9.83
N GLN A 371 -23.31 -22.38 9.49
CA GLN A 371 -24.08 -21.17 9.77
C GLN A 371 -25.30 -21.08 8.84
N ASN A 372 -26.40 -20.53 9.37
CA ASN A 372 -27.59 -20.23 8.57
C ASN A 372 -27.30 -19.15 7.52
N ALA A 373 -28.23 -18.95 6.57
CA ALA A 373 -28.01 -18.02 5.45
C ALA A 373 -27.78 -16.57 5.90
N ALA A 374 -28.51 -16.10 6.92
CA ALA A 374 -28.40 -14.72 7.42
C ALA A 374 -27.07 -14.49 8.15
N ASP A 375 -26.62 -15.45 8.96
CA ASP A 375 -25.35 -15.38 9.68
C ASP A 375 -24.16 -15.51 8.72
N ALA A 376 -24.22 -16.43 7.75
CA ALA A 376 -23.18 -16.57 6.73
C ALA A 376 -23.06 -15.32 5.86
N LEU A 377 -24.18 -14.68 5.51
CA LEU A 377 -24.19 -13.41 4.79
C LEU A 377 -23.58 -12.28 5.63
N THR A 378 -23.95 -12.16 6.91
CA THR A 378 -23.35 -11.17 7.82
C THR A 378 -21.84 -11.36 7.96
N ILE A 379 -21.38 -12.60 8.21
CA ILE A 379 -19.96 -12.91 8.36
C ILE A 379 -19.19 -12.52 7.09
N ALA A 380 -19.75 -12.80 5.92
CA ALA A 380 -19.20 -12.40 4.63
C ALA A 380 -19.07 -10.87 4.51
N ILE A 381 -20.19 -10.15 4.65
CA ILE A 381 -20.25 -8.69 4.51
C ILE A 381 -19.26 -8.01 5.47
N GLU A 382 -19.24 -8.45 6.72
CA GLU A 382 -18.41 -7.87 7.78
C GLU A 382 -16.91 -8.15 7.58
N THR A 383 -16.55 -9.30 6.99
CA THR A 383 -15.14 -9.60 6.68
C THR A 383 -14.66 -8.87 5.43
N GLY A 384 -15.49 -8.78 4.38
CA GLY A 384 -15.07 -8.15 3.14
C GLY A 384 -15.07 -6.61 3.21
N ILE A 385 -15.98 -6.00 3.98
CA ILE A 385 -15.99 -4.53 4.17
C ILE A 385 -14.95 -4.16 5.22
N GLN A 386 -13.83 -3.60 4.76
CA GLN A 386 -12.79 -3.06 5.62
C GLN A 386 -12.98 -1.58 5.93
N ASN A 387 -12.47 -1.14 7.08
CA ASN A 387 -12.42 0.27 7.44
C ASN A 387 -11.21 0.95 6.78
N THR A 388 -11.38 1.34 5.51
CA THR A 388 -10.36 2.04 4.72
C THR A 388 -9.96 3.39 5.31
N GLY A 389 -10.84 4.02 6.10
CA GLY A 389 -10.54 5.28 6.78
C GLY A 389 -9.40 5.13 7.80
N ILE A 390 -9.34 4.02 8.53
CA ILE A 390 -8.25 3.72 9.47
C ILE A 390 -6.95 3.45 8.71
N ALA A 391 -7.01 2.69 7.62
CA ALA A 391 -5.84 2.44 6.79
C ALA A 391 -5.22 3.76 6.32
N ILE A 392 -6.05 4.66 5.75
CA ILE A 392 -5.62 5.98 5.30
C ILE A 392 -5.09 6.83 6.46
N PHE A 393 -5.79 6.87 7.59
CA PHE A 393 -5.36 7.59 8.77
C PHE A 393 -3.98 7.12 9.26
N LEU A 394 -3.76 5.81 9.40
CA LEU A 394 -2.49 5.27 9.85
C LEU A 394 -1.37 5.53 8.83
N LEU A 395 -1.60 5.30 7.54
CA LEU A 395 -0.59 5.54 6.51
C LEU A 395 -0.17 7.01 6.47
N THR A 396 -1.13 7.94 6.50
CA THR A 396 -0.87 9.39 6.42
C THR A 396 -0.26 9.99 7.69
N THR A 397 -0.54 9.42 8.86
CA THR A 397 0.05 9.89 10.13
C THR A 397 1.41 9.27 10.44
N THR A 398 1.66 8.05 9.94
CA THR A 398 2.88 7.30 10.28
C THR A 398 4.01 7.52 9.27
N LEU A 399 3.68 7.60 7.98
CA LEU A 399 4.64 7.76 6.88
C LEU A 399 4.86 9.23 6.55
N GLU A 400 5.97 9.49 5.88
CA GLU A 400 6.24 10.80 5.28
C GLU A 400 5.97 10.76 3.78
N SER A 401 5.63 11.90 3.18
CA SER A 401 5.58 12.02 1.72
C SER A 401 6.96 11.69 1.10
N PRO A 402 6.99 11.01 -0.06
CA PRO A 402 5.84 10.67 -0.92
C PRO A 402 5.08 9.40 -0.53
N GLU A 403 5.64 8.57 0.35
CA GLU A 403 5.07 7.25 0.71
C GLU A 403 3.67 7.34 1.32
N ALA A 404 3.46 8.32 2.19
CA ALA A 404 2.13 8.61 2.77
C ALA A 404 1.05 8.82 1.70
N ASP A 405 1.42 9.36 0.54
CA ASP A 405 0.48 9.71 -0.52
C ASP A 405 0.25 8.53 -1.46
N ILE A 406 1.34 7.87 -1.89
CA ILE A 406 1.31 6.69 -2.77
C ILE A 406 0.49 5.56 -2.12
N THR A 407 0.73 5.29 -0.84
CA THR A 407 0.11 4.17 -0.12
C THR A 407 -1.40 4.32 0.05
N THR A 408 -1.95 5.54 -0.02
CA THR A 408 -3.39 5.78 0.18
C THR A 408 -4.26 5.46 -1.03
N VAL A 409 -3.67 5.34 -2.23
CA VAL A 409 -4.43 5.08 -3.46
C VAL A 409 -5.17 3.74 -3.41
N VAL A 410 -4.52 2.72 -2.86
CA VAL A 410 -5.11 1.37 -2.76
C VAL A 410 -6.29 1.32 -1.78
N PRO A 411 -6.20 1.83 -0.53
CA PRO A 411 -7.36 1.97 0.35
C PRO A 411 -8.53 2.74 -0.26
N VAL A 412 -8.27 3.81 -1.02
CA VAL A 412 -9.31 4.58 -1.73
C VAL A 412 -9.99 3.72 -2.79
N SER A 413 -9.20 2.99 -3.60
CA SER A 413 -9.73 2.04 -4.58
C SER A 413 -10.61 0.98 -3.91
N VAL A 414 -10.14 0.37 -2.82
CA VAL A 414 -10.93 -0.61 -2.04
C VAL A 414 -12.24 0.03 -1.56
N ALA A 415 -12.21 1.25 -1.03
CA ALA A 415 -13.41 1.94 -0.54
C ALA A 415 -14.46 2.14 -1.65
N VAL A 416 -14.02 2.51 -2.84
CA VAL A 416 -14.89 2.72 -4.02
C VAL A 416 -15.44 1.40 -4.55
N MET A 417 -14.62 0.35 -4.59
CA MET A 417 -14.99 -0.94 -5.18
C MET A 417 -15.83 -1.83 -4.25
N THR A 418 -15.62 -1.72 -2.94
CA THR A 418 -16.33 -2.49 -1.88
C THR A 418 -17.86 -2.52 -2.04
N PRO A 419 -18.57 -1.39 -2.23
CA PRO A 419 -20.03 -1.41 -2.35
C PRO A 419 -20.55 -2.00 -3.67
N LEU A 420 -19.74 -2.14 -4.72
CA LEU A 420 -20.23 -2.51 -6.07
C LEU A 420 -20.86 -3.91 -6.12
N PRO A 421 -20.22 -4.99 -5.61
CA PRO A 421 -20.85 -6.31 -5.61
C PRO A 421 -22.12 -6.36 -4.77
N LEU A 422 -22.12 -5.66 -3.62
CA LEU A 422 -23.27 -5.60 -2.71
C LEU A 422 -24.45 -4.83 -3.32
N LEU A 423 -24.16 -3.73 -4.02
CA LEU A 423 -25.16 -3.00 -4.79
C LEU A 423 -25.72 -3.87 -5.91
N GLY A 424 -24.90 -4.66 -6.60
CA GLY A 424 -25.34 -5.63 -7.60
C GLY A 424 -26.31 -6.65 -7.02
N ILE A 425 -25.99 -7.25 -5.86
CA ILE A 425 -26.89 -8.18 -5.15
C ILE A 425 -28.19 -7.48 -4.73
N TYR A 426 -28.09 -6.25 -4.20
CA TYR A 426 -29.26 -5.47 -3.80
C TYR A 426 -30.20 -5.20 -4.97
N LEU A 427 -29.67 -4.72 -6.10
CA LEU A 427 -30.44 -4.44 -7.31
C LEU A 427 -31.02 -5.72 -7.90
N TYR A 428 -30.27 -6.82 -7.90
CA TYR A 428 -30.76 -8.12 -8.34
C TYR A 428 -31.96 -8.59 -7.49
N ASN A 429 -31.83 -8.55 -6.16
CA ASN A 429 -32.90 -8.90 -5.23
C ASN A 429 -34.12 -7.97 -5.37
N ARG A 430 -33.91 -6.68 -5.62
CA ARG A 430 -34.99 -5.73 -5.81
C ARG A 430 -35.75 -5.95 -7.13
N CYS A 431 -35.04 -6.25 -8.21
CA CYS A 431 -35.64 -6.46 -9.53
C CYS A 431 -36.28 -7.84 -9.71
N TRP A 432 -35.67 -8.90 -9.16
CA TRP A 432 -36.14 -10.29 -9.35
C TRP A 432 -36.72 -10.93 -8.09
N GLY A 433 -36.40 -10.47 -6.89
CA GLY A 433 -36.96 -11.01 -5.64
C GLY A 433 -38.48 -10.79 -5.54
N ASN A 434 -38.97 -9.60 -5.92
CA ASN A 434 -40.40 -9.33 -5.98
C ASN A 434 -41.12 -10.18 -7.04
N LYS A 435 -40.46 -10.49 -8.17
CA LYS A 435 -41.01 -11.40 -9.19
C LYS A 435 -41.17 -12.81 -8.65
N ARG A 436 -40.17 -13.35 -7.95
CA ARG A 436 -40.26 -14.70 -7.35
C ARG A 436 -41.36 -14.81 -6.30
N ILE A 437 -41.58 -13.80 -5.47
CA ILE A 437 -42.69 -13.79 -4.50
C ILE A 437 -44.04 -13.72 -5.23
N SER A 438 -44.13 -12.89 -6.28
CA SER A 438 -45.34 -12.81 -7.12
C SER A 438 -45.62 -14.12 -7.86
N GLU A 439 -44.60 -14.78 -8.40
CA GLU A 439 -44.72 -16.06 -9.09
C GLU A 439 -45.06 -17.19 -8.11
N ALA A 440 -44.39 -17.23 -6.94
CA ALA A 440 -44.68 -18.22 -5.91
C ALA A 440 -46.10 -18.09 -5.35
N SER A 441 -46.56 -16.85 -5.08
CA SER A 441 -47.94 -16.59 -4.64
C SER A 441 -48.96 -16.91 -5.73
N ALA A 442 -48.67 -16.61 -7.01
CA ALA A 442 -49.51 -17.03 -8.12
C ALA A 442 -49.60 -18.56 -8.22
N THR A 443 -48.48 -19.29 -8.13
CA THR A 443 -48.49 -20.76 -8.15
C THR A 443 -49.19 -21.38 -6.95
N ALA A 444 -49.07 -20.78 -5.75
CA ALA A 444 -49.80 -21.24 -4.57
C ALA A 444 -51.31 -21.03 -4.72
N SER A 445 -51.73 -19.86 -5.23
CA SER A 445 -53.14 -19.59 -5.51
C SER A 445 -53.73 -20.51 -6.59
N GLU A 446 -52.92 -20.89 -7.58
CA GLU A 446 -53.33 -21.82 -8.63
C GLU A 446 -53.45 -23.26 -8.09
N ALA A 447 -52.51 -23.68 -7.25
CA ALA A 447 -52.58 -24.98 -6.56
C ALA A 447 -53.82 -25.09 -5.66
N GLU A 448 -54.16 -24.02 -4.91
CA GLU A 448 -55.39 -23.94 -4.12
C GLU A 448 -56.65 -23.98 -4.99
N ARG A 449 -56.65 -23.28 -6.15
CA ARG A 449 -57.74 -23.33 -7.12
C ARG A 449 -57.98 -24.73 -7.70
N ILE A 450 -56.91 -25.42 -8.09
CA ILE A 450 -56.99 -26.79 -8.63
C ILE A 450 -57.49 -27.76 -7.55
N ALA A 451 -57.00 -27.63 -6.32
CA ALA A 451 -57.48 -28.45 -5.20
C ALA A 451 -58.97 -28.22 -4.90
N GLY A 452 -59.44 -26.98 -5.01
CA GLY A 452 -60.85 -26.62 -4.81
C GLY A 452 -61.79 -27.08 -5.93
N ALA A 453 -61.31 -27.30 -7.15
CA ALA A 453 -62.12 -27.76 -8.29
C ALA A 453 -62.27 -29.29 -8.40
N ILE A 454 -61.44 -30.05 -7.68
CA ILE A 454 -61.48 -31.52 -7.63
C ILE A 454 -62.49 -32.03 -6.58
N HIS A 455 -62.87 -31.19 -5.63
CA HIS A 455 -63.96 -31.42 -4.67
C HIS A 455 -65.31 -31.01 -5.24
#